data_AF-A0A7V8XI39-F1
#
_entry.id   AF-A0A7V8XI39-F1
#
_cell.length_a   1.000
_cell.length_b   1.000
_cell.length_c   1.000
_cell.angle_alpha   90.00
_cell.angle_beta   90.00
_cell.angle_gamma   90.00
#
_symmetry.space_group_name_H-M   'P 1'
#
loop_
_entity.id
_entity.type
_entity.pdbx_description
1 polymer ?
#
loop_
_entity_poly.entity_id
_entity_poly.type
_entity_poly.pdbx_seq_one_letter_code
_entity_poly.pdbx_strand_id
1 'polypeptide(L)'
;MAVKQGRGIAAIEYPTGMNQNGDPSQAWIKVKPDGRVDVFAGTSDIGNGSKTIQSQIVAETIGVPYEWVTYDNSNTDSSPVCTGTFASRATFVAGKAVEKAAERVRERILDIAGKELEIDPSDLEVIDGEVVAKGAPQKKLSVPDVAAAATWTYGELITGT
;
A
#
# COMPACT_ATOMS: atom_id res chain seq x y z
N MET A 1 -13.91 -19.13 -56.37
CA MET A 1 -14.87 -18.72 -55.30
C MET A 1 -14.56 -17.29 -54.91
N ALA A 2 -15.57 -16.42 -54.82
CA ALA A 2 -15.36 -15.00 -54.46
C ALA A 2 -15.02 -14.87 -52.97
N VAL A 3 -13.95 -14.13 -52.67
CA VAL A 3 -13.54 -13.83 -51.29
C VAL A 3 -14.53 -12.81 -50.71
N LYS A 4 -15.19 -13.17 -49.60
CA LYS A 4 -16.01 -12.23 -48.83
C LYS A 4 -15.13 -11.56 -47.77
N GLN A 5 -14.96 -10.25 -47.85
CA GLN A 5 -14.22 -9.48 -46.85
C GLN A 5 -15.17 -8.73 -45.92
N GLY A 6 -14.81 -8.66 -44.63
CA GLY A 6 -15.52 -7.90 -43.60
C GLY A 6 -14.55 -7.03 -42.80
N ARG A 7 -15.01 -5.85 -42.39
CA ARG A 7 -14.29 -4.93 -41.48
C ARG A 7 -15.25 -4.56 -40.35
N GLY A 8 -14.74 -4.55 -39.12
CA GLY A 8 -15.48 -4.18 -37.92
C GLY A 8 -14.71 -3.16 -37.09
N ILE A 9 -15.43 -2.23 -36.47
CA ILE A 9 -14.92 -1.29 -35.47
C ILE A 9 -15.88 -1.27 -34.29
N ALA A 10 -15.34 -1.16 -33.08
CA ALA A 10 -16.10 -0.94 -31.85
C ALA A 10 -15.36 0.05 -30.96
N ALA A 11 -16.12 0.82 -30.20
CA ALA A 11 -15.63 1.66 -29.11
C ALA A 11 -16.52 1.39 -27.90
N ILE A 12 -15.93 1.34 -26.71
CA ILE A 12 -16.64 1.12 -25.45
C ILE A 12 -16.09 2.04 -24.37
N GLU A 13 -16.99 2.45 -23.49
CA GLU A 13 -16.68 3.07 -22.20
C GLU A 13 -17.18 2.13 -21.11
N TYR A 14 -16.40 1.93 -20.05
CA TYR A 14 -16.77 1.11 -18.92
C TYR A 14 -16.44 1.82 -17.61
N PRO A 15 -17.42 2.12 -16.74
CA PRO A 15 -17.15 2.74 -15.44
C PRO A 15 -16.43 1.75 -14.52
N THR A 16 -15.58 2.28 -13.63
CA THR A 16 -14.81 1.48 -12.67
C THR A 16 -15.32 1.74 -11.25
N GLY A 17 -15.70 0.67 -10.54
CA GLY A 17 -16.32 0.76 -9.22
C GLY A 17 -17.81 1.13 -9.28
N MET A 18 -18.44 1.19 -8.10
CA MET A 18 -19.79 1.73 -7.95
C MET A 18 -19.71 3.12 -7.33
N ASN A 19 -20.43 4.08 -7.88
CA ASN A 19 -20.57 5.39 -7.24
C ASN A 19 -21.69 5.34 -6.16
N GLN A 20 -21.70 6.31 -5.24
CA GLN A 20 -22.75 6.52 -4.20
C GLN A 20 -22.72 5.55 -3.00
N ASN A 21 -21.56 5.32 -2.39
CA ASN A 21 -21.39 4.58 -1.12
C ASN A 21 -21.76 3.08 -1.17
N GLY A 22 -22.04 2.51 -2.35
CA GLY A 22 -22.41 1.11 -2.51
C GLY A 22 -21.27 0.11 -2.38
N ASP A 23 -20.01 0.57 -2.37
CA ASP A 23 -18.85 -0.31 -2.39
C ASP A 23 -17.67 0.18 -1.51
N PRO A 24 -17.82 0.26 -0.18
CA PRO A 24 -16.72 0.58 0.71
C PRO A 24 -15.58 -0.44 0.62
N SER A 25 -14.36 0.06 0.70
CA SER A 25 -13.14 -0.72 0.93
C SER A 25 -12.28 -0.04 1.98
N GLN A 26 -11.78 -0.86 2.89
CA GLN A 26 -10.85 -0.48 3.94
C GLN A 26 -9.63 -1.39 3.87
N ALA A 27 -8.55 -0.94 4.48
CA ALA A 27 -7.34 -1.71 4.69
C ALA A 27 -6.75 -1.27 6.03
N TRP A 28 -5.94 -2.13 6.63
CA TRP A 28 -4.97 -1.65 7.60
C TRP A 28 -3.64 -2.36 7.39
N ILE A 29 -2.58 -1.68 7.76
CA ILE A 29 -1.21 -2.11 7.53
C ILE A 29 -0.45 -1.98 8.83
N LYS A 30 0.43 -2.94 9.11
CA LYS A 30 1.39 -2.86 10.21
C LYS A 30 2.80 -3.13 9.70
N VAL A 31 3.77 -2.46 10.31
CA VAL A 31 5.20 -2.74 10.08
C VAL A 31 5.72 -3.51 11.28
N LYS A 32 6.38 -4.64 11.02
CA LYS A 32 7.01 -5.48 12.04
C LYS A 32 8.35 -4.89 12.47
N PRO A 33 8.90 -5.27 13.63
CA PRO A 33 10.19 -4.73 14.12
C PRO A 33 11.38 -4.98 13.19
N ASP A 34 11.27 -5.90 12.23
CA ASP A 34 12.27 -6.18 11.19
C ASP A 34 12.07 -5.36 9.90
N GLY A 35 11.14 -4.41 9.89
CA GLY A 35 10.80 -3.56 8.73
C GLY A 35 9.87 -4.21 7.70
N ARG A 36 9.48 -5.48 7.88
CA ARG A 36 8.54 -6.15 6.98
C ARG A 36 7.12 -5.60 7.16
N VAL A 37 6.39 -5.50 6.06
CA VAL A 37 5.06 -4.87 6.01
C VAL A 37 3.99 -5.94 5.83
N ASP A 38 3.04 -6.02 6.76
CA ASP A 38 1.87 -6.90 6.64
C ASP A 38 0.64 -6.04 6.29
N VAL A 39 -0.02 -6.36 5.19
CA VAL A 39 -1.23 -5.68 4.68
C VAL A 39 -2.44 -6.56 4.92
N PHE A 40 -3.49 -6.00 5.50
CA PHE A 40 -4.76 -6.67 5.76
C PHE A 40 -5.88 -5.95 5.02
N ALA A 41 -6.48 -6.62 4.04
CA ALA A 41 -7.56 -6.06 3.24
C ALA A 41 -8.46 -7.16 2.67
N GLY A 42 -9.76 -6.92 2.65
CA GLY A 42 -10.76 -7.90 2.22
C GLY A 42 -10.89 -8.09 0.70
N THR A 43 -9.96 -7.58 -0.12
CA THR A 43 -10.04 -7.75 -1.57
C THR A 43 -9.75 -9.20 -1.94
N SER A 44 -10.70 -9.88 -2.58
CA SER A 44 -10.52 -11.26 -3.03
C SER A 44 -9.75 -11.31 -4.35
N ASP A 45 -8.57 -11.92 -4.37
CA ASP A 45 -7.88 -12.22 -5.61
C ASP A 45 -8.42 -13.51 -6.21
N ILE A 46 -9.05 -13.38 -7.37
CA ILE A 46 -9.70 -14.48 -8.11
C ILE A 46 -8.89 -14.87 -9.35
N GLY A 47 -7.60 -14.54 -9.36
CA GLY A 47 -6.69 -14.73 -10.50
C GLY A 47 -6.49 -13.47 -11.34
N ASN A 48 -7.04 -12.33 -10.92
CA ASN A 48 -6.83 -11.03 -11.56
C ASN A 48 -5.57 -10.32 -11.06
N GLY A 49 -4.88 -10.86 -10.04
CA GLY A 49 -3.63 -10.32 -9.53
C GLY A 49 -3.82 -9.12 -8.59
N SER A 50 -5.00 -9.00 -7.94
CA SER A 50 -5.27 -7.90 -7.02
C SER A 50 -4.31 -7.86 -5.84
N LYS A 51 -3.81 -9.02 -5.37
CA LYS A 51 -2.78 -9.07 -4.31
C LYS A 51 -1.50 -8.40 -4.78
N THR A 52 -1.01 -8.78 -5.96
CA THR A 52 0.24 -8.25 -6.52
C THR A 52 0.17 -6.74 -6.71
N ILE A 53 -0.87 -6.24 -7.38
CA ILE A 53 -0.98 -4.81 -7.66
C ILE A 53 -1.16 -3.99 -6.39
N GLN A 54 -1.91 -4.48 -5.40
CA GLN A 54 -2.09 -3.76 -4.14
C GLN A 54 -0.83 -3.81 -3.27
N SER A 55 -0.08 -4.91 -3.27
CA SER A 55 1.25 -4.96 -2.64
C SER A 55 2.23 -3.98 -3.28
N GLN A 56 2.20 -3.82 -4.62
CA GLN A 56 3.01 -2.82 -5.32
C GLN A 56 2.62 -1.39 -4.95
N ILE A 57 1.32 -1.09 -4.87
CA ILE A 57 0.82 0.20 -4.39
C ILE A 57 1.36 0.49 -2.99
N VAL A 58 1.25 -0.48 -2.06
CA VAL A 58 1.75 -0.32 -0.69
C VAL A 58 3.26 -0.10 -0.66
N ALA A 59 4.03 -0.93 -1.36
CA ALA A 59 5.49 -0.85 -1.41
C ALA A 59 5.95 0.53 -1.89
N GLU A 60 5.41 1.00 -3.01
CA GLU A 60 5.72 2.31 -3.60
C GLU A 60 5.29 3.45 -2.67
N THR A 61 4.07 3.37 -2.11
CA THR A 61 3.52 4.43 -1.25
C THR A 61 4.35 4.59 0.02
N ILE A 62 4.84 3.49 0.60
CA ILE A 62 5.71 3.53 1.78
C ILE A 62 7.14 3.89 1.39
N GLY A 63 7.63 3.43 0.24
CA GLY A 63 9.02 3.54 -0.21
C GLY A 63 9.90 2.35 0.20
N VAL A 64 9.34 1.13 0.30
CA VAL A 64 10.06 -0.11 0.66
C VAL A 64 10.12 -1.10 -0.51
N PRO A 65 11.06 -2.06 -0.51
CA PRO A 65 11.10 -3.11 -1.52
C PRO A 65 9.80 -3.93 -1.55
N TYR A 66 9.34 -4.29 -2.75
CA TYR A 66 8.12 -5.09 -2.95
C TYR A 66 8.15 -6.41 -2.17
N GLU A 67 9.31 -7.05 -2.10
CA GLU A 67 9.53 -8.34 -1.44
C GLU A 67 9.27 -8.27 0.07
N TRP A 68 9.26 -7.07 0.66
CA TRP A 68 9.02 -6.88 2.09
C TRP A 68 7.54 -6.88 2.44
N VAL A 69 6.66 -6.75 1.44
CA VAL A 69 5.21 -6.67 1.62
C VAL A 69 4.59 -8.06 1.57
N THR A 70 3.88 -8.42 2.65
CA THR A 70 3.03 -9.60 2.73
C THR A 70 1.58 -9.16 2.78
N TYR A 71 0.75 -9.69 1.87
CA TYR A 71 -0.66 -9.33 1.75
C TYR A 71 -1.56 -10.48 2.21
N ASP A 72 -2.35 -10.23 3.24
CA ASP A 72 -3.35 -11.16 3.78
C ASP A 72 -4.78 -10.69 3.47
N ASN A 73 -5.53 -11.58 2.82
CA ASN A 73 -6.96 -11.44 2.56
C ASN A 73 -7.76 -12.69 2.93
N SER A 74 -7.17 -13.57 3.74
CA SER A 74 -7.69 -14.91 3.99
C SER A 74 -8.66 -14.99 5.16
N ASN A 75 -8.76 -13.93 5.98
CA ASN A 75 -9.53 -13.95 7.21
C ASN A 75 -10.36 -12.66 7.39
N THR A 76 -11.67 -12.83 7.53
CA THR A 76 -12.62 -11.73 7.80
C THR A 76 -12.56 -11.20 9.23
N ASP A 77 -11.96 -11.95 10.17
CA ASP A 77 -11.75 -11.48 11.54
C ASP A 77 -10.63 -10.43 11.62
N SER A 78 -9.63 -10.52 10.73
CA SER A 78 -8.48 -9.60 10.69
C SER A 78 -8.61 -8.53 9.60
N SER A 79 -9.26 -8.84 8.47
CA SER A 79 -9.38 -7.93 7.33
C SER A 79 -10.59 -7.02 7.49
N PRO A 80 -10.44 -5.70 7.29
CA PRO A 80 -11.54 -4.75 7.41
C PRO A 80 -12.45 -4.85 6.18
N VAL A 81 -13.57 -4.12 6.21
CA VAL A 81 -14.64 -4.30 5.22
C VAL A 81 -14.14 -4.03 3.80
N CYS A 82 -14.46 -4.92 2.90
CA CYS A 82 -14.32 -4.75 1.46
C CYS A 82 -15.51 -5.45 0.81
N THR A 83 -16.21 -4.78 -0.10
CA THR A 83 -17.36 -5.39 -0.79
C THR A 83 -16.97 -6.50 -1.78
N GLY A 84 -15.68 -6.78 -1.92
CA GLY A 84 -15.15 -7.86 -2.76
C GLY A 84 -14.73 -7.38 -4.16
N THR A 85 -14.52 -8.36 -5.04
CA THR A 85 -13.95 -8.16 -6.37
C THR A 85 -15.03 -8.26 -7.45
N PHE A 86 -15.49 -7.10 -7.92
CA PHE A 86 -16.47 -6.92 -8.99
C PHE A 86 -16.31 -5.52 -9.61
N ALA A 87 -17.03 -5.21 -10.70
CA ALA A 87 -17.06 -3.87 -11.33
C ALA A 87 -15.68 -3.24 -11.59
N SER A 88 -14.65 -4.04 -11.90
CA SER A 88 -13.27 -3.59 -12.10
C SER A 88 -12.66 -2.77 -10.95
N ARG A 89 -13.24 -2.85 -9.74
CA ARG A 89 -12.96 -1.92 -8.64
C ARG A 89 -11.68 -2.20 -7.85
N ALA A 90 -11.15 -3.42 -7.95
CA ALA A 90 -10.10 -3.91 -7.06
C ALA A 90 -8.83 -3.05 -7.09
N THR A 91 -8.40 -2.60 -8.26
CA THR A 91 -7.22 -1.73 -8.39
C THR A 91 -7.54 -0.27 -8.04
N PHE A 92 -8.76 0.19 -8.33
CA PHE A 92 -9.12 1.59 -8.15
C PHE A 92 -9.63 1.88 -6.74
N VAL A 93 -10.79 1.33 -6.37
CA VAL A 93 -11.45 1.63 -5.09
C VAL A 93 -10.70 0.97 -3.93
N ALA A 94 -10.43 -0.34 -4.01
CA ALA A 94 -9.70 -1.03 -2.95
C ALA A 94 -8.19 -0.71 -2.97
N GLY A 95 -7.63 -0.42 -4.15
CA GLY A 95 -6.27 0.12 -4.25
C GLY A 95 -6.10 1.45 -3.52
N LYS A 96 -7.05 2.38 -3.64
CA LYS A 96 -7.03 3.62 -2.85
C LYS A 96 -7.16 3.39 -1.34
N ALA A 97 -7.81 2.31 -0.91
CA ALA A 97 -7.88 1.99 0.52
C ALA A 97 -6.51 1.58 1.08
N VAL A 98 -5.78 0.69 0.38
CA VAL A 98 -4.43 0.29 0.80
C VAL A 98 -3.42 1.42 0.68
N GLU A 99 -3.56 2.30 -0.32
CA GLU A 99 -2.73 3.50 -0.48
C GLU A 99 -2.87 4.43 0.72
N LYS A 100 -4.10 4.75 1.14
CA LYS A 100 -4.33 5.61 2.32
C LYS A 100 -3.74 5.02 3.60
N ALA A 101 -3.91 3.71 3.81
CA ALA A 101 -3.31 3.04 4.96
C ALA A 101 -1.77 3.08 4.88
N ALA A 102 -1.19 2.94 3.68
CA ALA A 102 0.24 3.00 3.44
C ALA A 102 0.81 4.42 3.64
N GLU A 103 0.08 5.47 3.24
CA GLU A 103 0.42 6.87 3.53
C GLU A 103 0.55 7.08 5.04
N ARG A 104 -0.37 6.52 5.84
CA ARG A 104 -0.32 6.64 7.30
C ARG A 104 0.87 5.90 7.89
N VAL A 105 1.18 4.71 7.38
CA VAL A 105 2.40 4.00 7.75
C VAL A 105 3.65 4.84 7.44
N ARG A 106 3.72 5.45 6.24
CA ARG A 106 4.84 6.30 5.85
C ARG A 106 5.01 7.51 6.77
N GLU A 107 3.92 8.19 7.10
CA GLU A 107 3.92 9.30 8.06
C GLU A 107 4.51 8.86 9.41
N ARG A 108 4.07 7.70 9.94
CA ARG A 108 4.58 7.16 11.20
C ARG A 108 6.06 6.75 11.13
N ILE A 109 6.53 6.21 10.00
CA ILE A 109 7.96 5.94 9.78
C ILE A 109 8.76 7.25 9.82
N LEU A 110 8.31 8.28 9.13
CA LEU A 110 9.00 9.58 9.08
C LEU A 110 9.00 10.27 10.44
N ASP A 111 7.91 10.18 11.21
CA ASP A 111 7.82 10.72 12.58
C ASP A 111 8.88 10.09 13.49
N ILE A 112 9.03 8.77 13.45
CA ILE A 112 9.97 8.04 14.32
C ILE A 112 11.40 8.27 13.85
N ALA A 113 11.64 8.23 12.54
CA ALA A 113 12.96 8.56 11.98
C ALA A 113 13.37 10.01 12.30
N GLY A 114 12.42 10.95 12.32
CA GLY A 114 12.68 12.33 12.71
C GLY A 114 13.16 12.47 14.15
N LYS A 115 12.61 11.66 15.08
CA LYS A 115 13.09 11.58 16.46
C LYS A 115 14.52 11.01 16.52
N GLU A 116 14.81 9.94 15.79
CA GLU A 116 16.13 9.29 15.79
C GLU A 116 17.24 10.14 15.14
N LEU A 117 16.90 10.86 14.07
CA LEU A 117 17.85 11.68 13.31
C LEU A 117 17.92 13.14 13.77
N GLU A 118 17.01 13.55 14.67
CA GLU A 118 16.79 14.95 15.06
C GLU A 118 16.51 15.86 13.84
N ILE A 119 15.68 15.39 12.92
CA ILE A 119 15.29 16.09 11.68
C ILE A 119 13.77 16.17 11.62
N ASP A 120 13.24 17.29 11.13
CA ASP A 120 11.80 17.43 10.91
C ASP A 120 11.31 16.36 9.91
N PRO A 121 10.24 15.60 10.20
CA PRO A 121 9.72 14.57 9.30
C PRO A 121 9.42 15.07 7.88
N SER A 122 9.09 16.36 7.72
CA SER A 122 8.84 16.96 6.40
C SER A 122 10.10 17.12 5.54
N ASP A 123 11.28 17.10 6.17
CA ASP A 123 12.60 17.12 5.53
C ASP A 123 13.16 15.71 5.31
N LEU A 124 12.39 14.67 5.61
CA LEU A 124 12.73 13.27 5.38
C LEU A 124 11.92 12.69 4.21
N GLU A 125 12.47 11.65 3.60
CA GLU A 125 11.77 10.82 2.64
C GLU A 125 12.20 9.36 2.77
N VAL A 126 11.33 8.43 2.39
CA VAL A 126 11.63 7.00 2.35
C VAL A 126 11.89 6.60 0.90
N ILE A 127 13.05 6.00 0.63
CA ILE A 127 13.48 5.52 -0.68
C ILE A 127 14.14 4.15 -0.51
N ASP A 128 13.63 3.14 -1.21
CA ASP A 128 14.20 1.78 -1.24
C ASP A 128 14.49 1.17 0.15
N GLY A 129 13.58 1.40 1.10
CA GLY A 129 13.69 0.90 2.47
C GLY A 129 14.60 1.72 3.38
N GLU A 130 15.05 2.90 2.94
CA GLU A 130 15.89 3.81 3.71
C GLU A 130 15.16 5.14 3.91
N VAL A 131 15.18 5.67 5.14
CA VAL A 131 14.77 7.04 5.42
C VAL A 131 15.97 7.96 5.26
N VAL A 132 15.89 8.92 4.36
CA VAL A 132 16.98 9.83 4.00
C VAL A 132 16.58 11.29 4.22
N ALA A 133 17.52 12.11 4.67
CA ALA A 133 17.32 13.55 4.77
C ALA A 133 17.43 14.23 3.39
N LYS A 134 16.45 15.04 3.05
CA LYS A 134 16.42 15.82 1.80
C LYS A 134 17.62 16.78 1.79
N GLY A 135 18.46 16.67 0.76
CA GLY A 135 19.66 17.49 0.60
C GLY A 135 20.88 17.06 1.44
N ALA A 136 20.75 16.05 2.31
CA ALA A 136 21.87 15.46 3.05
C ALA A 136 21.79 13.92 3.08
N PRO A 137 21.98 13.22 1.95
CA PRO A 137 21.77 11.78 1.82
C PRO A 137 22.62 10.90 2.76
N GLN A 138 23.72 11.44 3.29
CA GLN A 138 24.56 10.79 4.28
C GLN A 138 23.88 10.67 5.66
N LYS A 139 22.87 11.49 5.94
CA LYS A 139 22.03 11.37 7.13
C LYS A 139 20.84 10.49 6.77
N LYS A 140 20.95 9.22 7.13
CA LYS A 140 19.95 8.21 6.80
C LYS A 140 19.84 7.13 7.87
N LEU A 141 18.70 6.46 7.88
CA LEU A 141 18.38 5.36 8.78
C LEU A 141 17.53 4.33 8.02
N SER A 142 17.79 3.03 8.19
CA SER A 142 17.02 2.01 7.49
C SER A 142 15.61 1.89 8.09
N VAL A 143 14.59 1.55 7.29
CA VAL A 143 13.23 1.28 7.78
C VAL A 143 13.20 0.18 8.86
N PRO A 144 13.99 -0.91 8.77
CA PRO A 144 14.14 -1.86 9.87
C PRO A 144 14.64 -1.22 11.18
N ASP A 145 15.63 -0.33 11.11
CA ASP A 145 16.12 0.36 12.31
C ASP A 145 15.04 1.28 12.90
N VAL A 146 14.30 2.00 12.06
CA VAL A 146 13.15 2.83 12.48
C VAL A 146 12.08 1.96 13.15
N ALA A 147 11.74 0.81 12.57
CA ALA A 147 10.74 -0.10 13.11
C ALA A 147 11.19 -0.76 14.43
N ALA A 148 12.48 -1.06 14.54
CA ALA A 148 13.09 -1.53 15.79
C ALA A 148 13.04 -0.45 16.86
N ALA A 149 13.41 0.79 16.55
CA ALA A 149 13.35 1.93 17.48
C ALA A 149 11.91 2.19 17.93
N ALA A 150 10.94 2.15 17.00
CA ALA A 150 9.51 2.27 17.32
C ALA A 150 9.10 1.28 18.42
N THR A 151 9.48 0.01 18.26
CA THR A 151 9.09 -1.07 19.15
C THR A 151 9.83 -1.03 20.49
N TRP A 152 11.16 -0.94 20.45
CA TRP A 152 12.01 -1.17 21.61
C TRP A 152 12.39 0.08 22.38
N THR A 153 12.45 1.23 21.70
CA THR A 153 12.79 2.52 22.31
C THR A 153 11.53 3.28 22.70
N TYR A 154 10.56 3.37 21.79
CA TYR A 154 9.38 4.21 21.98
C TYR A 154 8.13 3.46 22.45
N GLY A 155 8.10 2.13 22.33
CA GLY A 155 6.91 1.33 22.65
C GLY A 155 5.71 1.68 21.75
N GLU A 156 5.98 2.15 20.52
CA GLU A 156 4.98 2.57 19.53
C GLU A 156 4.82 1.50 18.44
N LEU A 157 3.59 1.38 17.91
CA LEU A 157 3.31 0.57 16.72
C LEU A 157 3.31 1.46 15.47
N ILE A 158 3.97 1.01 14.42
CA ILE A 158 3.85 1.61 13.09
C ILE A 158 2.67 0.91 12.38
N THR A 159 1.54 1.62 12.33
CA THR A 159 0.31 1.13 11.71
C THR A 159 -0.36 2.24 10.90
N GLY A 160 -1.21 1.84 9.94
CA GLY A 160 -2.05 2.75 9.17
C GLY A 160 -3.39 2.11 8.83
N THR A 161 -4.44 2.93 8.79
CA THR A 161 -5.84 2.55 8.54
C THR A 161 -6.51 3.54 7.59
#